data_AF-A0A820R1Z7-F1
#
_entry.id   AF-A0A820R1Z7-F1
#
_cell.length_a   1.000
_cell.length_b   1.000
_cell.length_c   1.000
_cell.angle_alpha   90.00
_cell.angle_beta   90.00
_cell.angle_gamma   90.00
#
_symmetry.space_group_name_H-M   'P 1'
#
loop_
_entity.id
_entity.type
_entity.pdbx_description
1 polymer ?
#
loop_
_entity_poly.entity_id
_entity_poly.type
_entity_poly.pdbx_seq_one_letter_code
_entity_poly.pdbx_strand_id
1 'polypeptide(L)' 'MGKWRGKKLSPRREGPYQVVERLSSLTYSLIHTITSQQHSPIQINRLERYYS' A
#
# COMPACT_ATOMS: atom_id res chain seq x y z
N MET A 1 6.02 -29.81 15.64
CA MET A 1 5.97 -28.51 14.93
C MET A 1 4.68 -28.45 14.11
N GLY A 2 3.68 -27.67 14.51
CA GLY A 2 2.42 -27.64 13.78
C GLY A 2 1.44 -26.61 14.34
N LYS A 3 1.61 -25.34 13.98
CA LYS A 3 0.67 -24.26 14.34
C LYS A 3 0.52 -23.23 13.21
N TRP A 4 0.27 -23.70 11.98
CA TRP A 4 -0.07 -22.82 10.85
C TRP A 4 -1.32 -23.25 10.08
N ARG A 5 -1.81 -24.48 10.28
CA ARG A 5 -3.07 -24.93 9.68
C ARG A 5 -4.24 -24.23 10.39
N GLY A 6 -5.03 -23.48 9.63
CA GLY A 6 -6.28 -22.86 10.11
C GLY A 6 -6.23 -21.36 10.43
N LYS A 7 -5.06 -20.69 10.37
CA LYS A 7 -5.02 -19.23 10.49
C LYS A 7 -5.39 -18.58 9.15
N LYS A 8 -6.43 -17.75 9.15
CA LYS A 8 -6.81 -16.91 7.99
C LYS A 8 -5.63 -15.99 7.67
N LEU A 9 -5.10 -16.10 6.46
CA LEU A 9 -4.03 -15.23 5.99
C LEU A 9 -4.59 -13.84 5.76
N SER A 10 -3.86 -12.83 6.21
CA SER A 10 -4.15 -11.44 5.86
C SER A 10 -3.59 -11.13 4.47
N PRO A 11 -4.24 -10.23 3.71
CA PRO A 11 -3.68 -9.69 2.49
C PRO A 11 -2.29 -9.10 2.73
N ARG A 12 -1.37 -9.29 1.78
CA ARG A 12 -0.02 -8.72 1.86
C ARG A 12 0.04 -7.26 1.42
N ARG A 13 -1.02 -6.76 0.79
CA ARG A 13 -1.09 -5.43 0.18
C ARG A 13 -2.34 -4.73 0.68
N GLU A 14 -2.19 -3.43 0.93
CA GLU A 14 -3.28 -2.51 1.25
C GLU A 14 -3.46 -1.54 0.08
N GLY A 15 -4.64 -0.95 -0.04
CA GLY A 15 -5.01 -0.06 -1.14
C GLY A 15 -6.46 -0.27 -1.59
N PRO A 16 -6.89 0.43 -2.65
CA PRO A 16 -6.06 1.19 -3.60
C PRO A 16 -5.65 2.57 -3.06
N TYR A 17 -4.45 3.00 -3.44
CA TYR A 17 -3.92 4.33 -3.16
C TYR A 17 -3.82 5.16 -4.44
N GLN A 18 -4.07 6.46 -4.32
CA GLN A 18 -3.83 7.44 -5.36
C GLN A 18 -2.61 8.29 -4.99
N VAL A 19 -1.76 8.59 -5.99
CA VAL A 19 -0.62 9.50 -5.82
C VAL A 19 -1.14 10.93 -5.76
N VAL A 20 -0.85 11.62 -4.66
CA VAL A 20 -1.21 13.03 -4.45
C VAL A 20 -0.07 13.91 -4.94
N GLU A 21 1.15 13.61 -4.50
CA GLU A 21 2.33 14.43 -4.77
C GLU A 21 3.58 13.56 -4.92
N ARG A 22 4.48 13.99 -5.81
CA ARG A 22 5.81 13.41 -5.94
C ARG A 22 6.80 14.25 -5.15
N LEU A 23 7.25 13.74 -4.00
CA LEU A 23 8.19 14.43 -3.11
C LEU A 23 9.64 14.33 -3.62
N SER A 24 9.99 13.25 -4.32
CA SER A 24 11.31 13.07 -4.90
C SER A 24 11.26 12.18 -6.15
N SER A 25 12.41 11.88 -6.75
CA SER A 25 12.47 10.94 -7.87
C SER A 25 11.89 9.55 -7.52
N LEU A 26 11.95 9.14 -6.26
CA LEU A 26 11.57 7.81 -5.78
C LEU A 26 10.55 7.80 -4.64
N THR A 27 10.14 8.95 -4.11
CA THR A 27 9.24 9.06 -2.95
C THR A 27 7.95 9.79 -3.31
N TYR A 28 6.82 9.23 -2.87
CA TYR A 28 5.48 9.75 -3.17
C TYR A 28 4.66 9.91 -1.89
N SER A 29 3.80 10.92 -1.88
CA SER A 29 2.69 11.08 -0.93
C SER A 29 1.44 10.47 -1.54
N LEU A 30 0.75 9.64 -0.76
CA LEU A 30 -0.42 8.89 -1.22
C LEU A 30 -1.65 9.21 -0.37
N ILE A 31 -2.83 9.06 -0.98
CA ILE A 31 -4.12 9.06 -0.28
C ILE A 31 -4.84 7.74 -0.56
N HIS A 32 -5.39 7.15 0.49
CA HIS A 32 -6.18 5.94 0.33
C HIS A 32 -7.51 6.28 -0.33
N THR A 33 -7.82 5.65 -1.45
CA THR A 33 -8.96 6.03 -2.31
C THR A 33 -10.32 5.84 -1.64
N ILE A 34 -10.43 4.89 -0.71
CA ILE A 34 -11.70 4.56 -0.04
C ILE A 34 -11.90 5.39 1.22
N THR A 35 -10.83 5.65 1.97
CA THR A 35 -10.92 6.27 3.31
C THR A 35 -10.49 7.73 3.30
N SER A 36 -9.98 8.23 2.18
CA SER A 36 -9.37 9.56 2.04
C SER A 36 -8.27 9.86 3.06
N GLN A 37 -7.69 8.80 3.66
CA GLN A 37 -6.63 8.95 4.64
C GLN A 37 -5.29 9.15 3.93
N GLN A 38 -4.57 10.19 4.32
CA GLN A 38 -3.22 10.42 3.83
C GLN A 38 -2.25 9.40 4.43
N HIS A 39 -1.45 8.78 3.58
CA HIS A 39 -0.41 7.87 3.98
C HIS A 39 0.92 8.62 4.10
N SER A 40 1.78 8.16 5.02
CA SER A 40 3.15 8.65 5.14
C SER A 40 3.91 8.51 3.81
N PRO A 41 4.87 9.42 3.52
CA PRO A 41 5.72 9.32 2.35
C PRO A 41 6.31 7.91 2.17
N ILE A 42 6.17 7.36 0.96
CA ILE A 42 6.56 5.98 0.66
C ILE A 42 7.42 5.90 -0.60
N GLN A 43 8.40 5.00 -0.57
CA GLN A 43 9.27 4.75 -1.71
C GLN A 43 8.56 3.92 -2.79
N ILE A 44 8.86 4.21 -4.05
CA ILE A 44 8.26 3.57 -5.23
C ILE A 44 8.44 2.05 -5.27
N ASN A 45 9.53 1.53 -4.72
CA ASN A 45 9.81 0.09 -4.66
C ASN A 45 8.87 -0.68 -3.71
N ARG A 46 8.16 0.02 -2.82
CA ARG A 46 7.11 -0.53 -1.96
C ARG A 46 5.71 -0.38 -2.56
N LEU A 47 5.61 0.22 -3.74
CA LEU A 47 4.37 0.41 -4.45
C LEU A 47 4.26 -0.60 -5.58
N GLU A 48 3.03 -1.05 -5.79
CA GLU A 48 2.69 -1.86 -6.92
C GLU A 48 1.60 -1.17 -7.73
N ARG A 49 1.73 -1.24 -9.07
CA ARG A 49 0.70 -0.68 -9.95
C ARG A 49 -0.61 -1.42 -9.72
N TYR A 50 -1.65 -0.64 -9.48
CA TYR A 50 -3.00 -1.16 -9.40
C TYR A 50 -3.53 -1.36 -10.82
N TYR A 51 -3.82 -2.61 -11.17
CA TYR A 51 -4.46 -2.97 -12.44
C TYR A 51 -5.96 -3.18 -12.15
N SER A 52 -6.79 -2.27 -12.67
CA SER A 52 -8.25 -2.34 -12.55
C SER A 52 -8.86 -3.24 -13.62
#